data_AF-A0A925IJ03-F1
#
_entry.id   AF-A0A925IJ03-F1
#
_cell.length_a   1.000
_cell.length_b   1.000
_cell.length_c   1.000
_cell.angle_alpha   90.00
_cell.angle_beta   90.00
_cell.angle_gamma   90.00
#
_symmetry.space_group_name_H-M   'P 1'
#
loop_
_entity.id
_entity.type
_entity.pdbx_description
1 polymer ?
#
loop_
_entity_poly.entity_id
_entity_poly.type
_entity_poly.pdbx_seq_one_letter_code
_entity_poly.pdbx_strand_id
1 'polypeptide(L)'
;RYNSHNQTGLLYLEACYKSGKAELEEKIRLSLHKDLEQQQQYYNYIRDSRPEFYGGFERSEAPINEIMLEVLSLIEKKYAPQVQTKTTTEGPTTITNSLKPDSGQKIDNGGLKIDSGKKPN
;
A
#
# COMPACT_ATOMS: atom_id res chain seq x y z
N ARG A 1 -5.16 -7.36 22.83
CA ARG A 1 -5.27 -6.37 23.95
C ARG A 1 -3.97 -5.62 24.02
N TYR A 2 -3.96 -4.35 24.43
CA TYR A 2 -2.74 -3.54 24.51
C TYR A 2 -2.01 -3.50 23.16
N ASN A 3 -2.80 -3.45 22.08
CA ASN A 3 -2.28 -3.39 20.72
C ASN A 3 -1.35 -4.58 20.32
N SER A 4 -1.57 -5.77 20.90
CA SER A 4 -0.75 -6.99 20.72
C SER A 4 -0.53 -7.44 19.27
N HIS A 5 -1.47 -7.18 18.37
CA HIS A 5 -1.31 -7.54 16.95
C HIS A 5 -0.29 -6.63 16.27
N ASN A 6 -0.27 -5.33 16.57
CA ASN A 6 0.74 -4.41 16.06
C ASN A 6 2.11 -4.62 16.70
N GLN A 7 2.18 -5.07 17.96
CA GLN A 7 3.46 -5.51 18.56
C GLN A 7 4.12 -6.62 17.74
N THR A 8 3.35 -7.66 17.43
CA THR A 8 3.82 -8.77 16.58
C THR A 8 4.16 -8.27 15.18
N GLY A 9 3.35 -7.36 14.62
CA GLY A 9 3.59 -6.74 13.33
C GLY A 9 4.91 -5.96 13.27
N LEU A 10 5.24 -5.18 14.29
CA LEU A 10 6.49 -4.42 14.38
C LEU A 10 7.71 -5.36 14.45
N LEU A 11 7.64 -6.41 15.27
CA LEU A 11 8.68 -7.44 15.32
C LEU A 11 8.86 -8.11 13.94
N TYR A 12 7.75 -8.41 13.27
CA TYR A 12 7.79 -9.05 11.97
C TYR A 12 8.31 -8.12 10.87
N LEU A 13 7.97 -6.84 10.92
CA LEU A 13 8.52 -5.81 10.04
C LEU A 13 10.04 -5.74 10.17
N GLU A 14 10.56 -5.67 11.40
CA GLU A 14 12.01 -5.64 11.64
C GLU A 14 12.71 -6.90 11.10
N ALA A 15 12.08 -8.07 11.24
CA ALA A 15 12.60 -9.32 10.68
C ALA A 15 12.57 -9.33 9.14
N CYS A 16 11.54 -8.74 8.52
CA CYS A 16 11.46 -8.61 7.06
C CYS A 16 12.58 -7.71 6.53
N TYR A 17 12.81 -6.56 7.15
CA TYR A 17 13.94 -5.68 6.83
C TYR A 17 15.28 -6.40 6.97
N LYS A 18 15.51 -7.10 8.09
CA LYS A 18 16.76 -7.85 8.34
C LYS A 18 16.99 -9.00 7.35
N SER A 19 15.92 -9.51 6.72
CA SER A 19 15.99 -10.63 5.77
C SER A 19 15.88 -10.22 4.31
N GLY A 20 15.77 -8.92 4.00
CA GLY A 20 15.68 -8.41 2.63
C GLY A 20 14.38 -8.77 1.90
N LYS A 21 13.30 -9.06 2.63
CA LYS A 21 11.99 -9.43 2.05
C LYS A 21 11.16 -8.21 1.66
N ALA A 22 11.62 -7.47 0.64
CA ALA A 22 11.09 -6.17 0.25
C ALA A 22 9.56 -6.12 -0.02
N GLU A 23 8.98 -7.10 -0.69
CA GLU A 23 7.53 -7.09 -0.94
C GLU A 23 6.71 -7.26 0.35
N LEU A 24 7.24 -8.05 1.28
CA LEU A 24 6.57 -8.34 2.52
C LEU A 24 6.74 -7.22 3.54
N GLU A 25 7.92 -6.62 3.60
CA GLU A 25 8.19 -5.46 4.46
C GLU A 25 7.24 -4.32 4.10
N GLU A 26 7.06 -3.99 2.81
CA GLU A 26 6.21 -2.89 2.37
C GLU A 26 4.75 -3.14 2.74
N LYS A 27 4.26 -4.37 2.53
CA LYS A 27 2.89 -4.75 2.89
C LYS A 27 2.64 -4.60 4.40
N ILE A 28 3.58 -5.07 5.23
CA ILE A 28 3.45 -4.99 6.68
C ILE A 28 3.53 -3.53 7.14
N ARG A 29 4.50 -2.78 6.61
CA ARG A 29 4.73 -1.37 6.91
C ARG A 29 3.49 -0.53 6.65
N LEU A 30 2.89 -0.65 5.46
CA LEU A 30 1.66 0.06 5.11
C LEU A 30 0.47 -0.37 6.00
N SER A 31 0.37 -1.65 6.34
CA SER A 31 -0.69 -2.13 7.23
C SER A 31 -0.55 -1.58 8.65
N LEU A 32 0.66 -1.48 9.17
CA LEU A 32 0.95 -0.93 10.49
C LEU A 32 0.65 0.56 10.55
N HIS A 33 1.11 1.35 9.56
CA HIS A 33 0.76 2.78 9.45
C HIS A 33 -0.75 2.97 9.47
N LYS A 34 -1.47 2.27 8.59
CA LYS A 34 -2.92 2.39 8.49
C LYS A 34 -3.60 2.11 9.83
N ASP A 35 -3.26 1.03 10.50
CA ASP A 35 -3.95 0.63 11.73
C ASP A 35 -3.63 1.57 12.90
N LEU A 36 -2.34 1.90 13.10
CA LEU A 36 -1.89 2.76 14.19
C LEU A 36 -2.38 4.21 14.04
N GLU A 37 -2.40 4.74 12.80
CA GLU A 37 -2.93 6.08 12.53
C GLU A 37 -4.45 6.15 12.74
N GLN A 38 -5.19 5.13 12.29
CA GLN A 38 -6.63 5.05 12.52
C GLN A 38 -6.96 4.94 14.02
N GLN A 39 -6.21 4.14 14.77
CA GLN A 39 -6.34 4.06 16.23
C GLN A 39 -6.03 5.40 16.89
N GLN A 40 -4.97 6.10 16.47
CA GLN A 40 -4.63 7.42 17.00
C GLN A 40 -5.75 8.43 16.76
N GLN A 41 -6.27 8.47 15.54
CA GLN A 41 -7.38 9.36 15.18
C GLN A 41 -8.63 9.06 16.00
N TYR A 42 -8.94 7.78 16.23
CA TYR A 42 -10.04 7.38 17.07
C TYR A 42 -9.86 7.84 18.52
N TYR A 43 -8.69 7.63 19.12
CA TYR A 43 -8.43 8.07 20.50
C TYR A 43 -8.47 9.59 20.64
N ASN A 44 -7.91 10.32 19.67
CA ASN A 44 -8.01 11.78 19.63
C ASN A 44 -9.48 12.23 19.52
N TYR A 45 -10.28 11.60 18.66
CA TYR A 45 -11.70 11.91 18.55
C TYR A 45 -12.45 11.67 19.86
N ILE A 46 -12.22 10.53 20.53
CA ILE A 46 -12.87 10.25 21.83
C ILE A 46 -12.42 11.28 22.88
N ARG A 47 -11.12 11.59 22.95
CA ARG A 47 -10.60 12.62 23.88
C ARG A 47 -11.29 13.97 23.68
N ASP A 48 -11.42 14.40 22.43
CA ASP A 48 -11.84 15.77 22.10
C ASP A 48 -13.37 15.91 22.04
N SER A 49 -14.07 14.88 21.58
CA SER A 49 -15.52 14.92 21.30
C SER A 49 -16.38 14.16 22.32
N ARG A 50 -15.78 13.23 23.06
CA ARG A 50 -16.47 12.31 23.99
C ARG A 50 -15.62 12.02 25.24
N PRO A 51 -15.12 13.05 25.95
CA PRO A 51 -14.17 12.89 27.05
C PRO A 51 -14.68 11.99 28.18
N GLU A 52 -16.00 11.86 28.34
CA GLU A 52 -16.65 10.94 29.28
C GLU A 52 -16.29 9.46 29.05
N PHE A 53 -15.91 9.09 27.83
CA PHE A 53 -15.49 7.73 27.47
C PHE A 53 -13.97 7.57 27.34
N TYR A 54 -13.21 8.67 27.44
CA TYR A 54 -11.77 8.64 27.21
C TYR A 54 -10.97 7.96 28.32
N GLY A 55 -11.46 8.00 29.57
CA GLY A 55 -10.73 7.47 30.73
C GLY A 55 -10.34 5.99 30.64
N GLY A 56 -11.07 5.19 29.86
CA GLY A 56 -10.70 3.79 29.60
C GLY A 56 -9.44 3.62 28.74
N PHE A 57 -9.08 4.61 27.95
CA PHE A 57 -7.95 4.57 27.00
C PHE A 57 -6.74 5.36 27.50
N GLU A 58 -6.96 6.43 28.27
CA GLU A 58 -5.97 7.43 28.67
C GLU A 58 -4.69 6.85 29.28
N ARG A 59 -4.81 5.78 30.07
CA ARG A 59 -3.68 5.13 30.76
C ARG A 59 -3.25 3.79 30.15
N SER A 60 -3.77 3.45 28.98
CA SER A 60 -3.50 2.15 28.34
C SER A 60 -3.39 2.28 26.82
N GLU A 61 -4.45 1.97 26.07
CA GLU A 61 -4.39 1.80 24.62
C GLU A 61 -3.93 3.08 23.89
N ALA A 62 -4.29 4.28 24.37
CA ALA A 62 -3.88 5.54 23.74
C ALA A 62 -2.35 5.78 23.83
N PRO A 63 -1.72 5.83 25.02
CA PRO A 63 -0.26 5.98 25.10
C PRO A 63 0.50 4.78 24.51
N ILE A 64 -0.08 3.58 24.54
CA ILE A 64 0.52 2.40 23.89
C ILE A 64 0.56 2.59 22.37
N ASN A 65 -0.50 3.11 21.75
CA ASN A 65 -0.52 3.39 20.32
C ASN A 65 0.52 4.45 19.92
N GLU A 66 0.66 5.52 20.72
CA GLU A 66 1.66 6.57 20.50
C GLU A 66 3.09 6.01 20.52
N ILE A 67 3.40 5.15 21.49
CA ILE A 67 4.70 4.47 21.57
C ILE A 67 4.91 3.57 20.34
N MET A 68 3.87 2.89 19.84
CA MET A 68 4.00 2.03 18.66
C MET A 68 4.26 2.82 17.38
N LEU A 69 3.65 4.01 17.23
CA LEU A 69 3.95 4.92 16.13
C LEU A 69 5.42 5.38 16.20
N GLU A 70 5.93 5.68 17.39
CA GLU A 70 7.35 6.02 17.57
C GLU A 70 8.26 4.84 17.20
N VAL A 71 7.96 3.63 17.67
CA VAL A 71 8.72 2.42 17.35
C VAL A 71 8.70 2.14 15.85
N LEU A 72 7.55 2.28 15.17
CA LEU A 72 7.44 2.14 13.73
C LEU A 72 8.39 3.12 13.01
N SER A 73 8.36 4.39 13.41
CA SER A 73 9.25 5.42 12.87
C SER A 73 10.73 5.10 13.08
N LEU A 74 11.09 4.58 14.26
CA LEU A 74 12.47 4.17 14.56
C LEU A 74 12.93 2.97 13.72
N ILE A 75 12.06 1.97 13.52
CA ILE A 75 12.34 0.82 12.64
C ILE A 75 12.57 1.32 11.21
N GLU A 76 11.66 2.14 10.68
CA GLU A 76 11.80 2.70 9.33
C GLU A 76 13.07 3.55 9.20
N LYS A 77 13.35 4.44 10.15
CA LYS A 77 14.57 5.27 10.13
C LYS A 77 15.84 4.41 10.12
N LYS A 78 15.84 3.30 10.85
CA LYS A 78 17.01 2.41 10.96
C LYS A 78 17.21 1.53 9.74
N TYR A 79 16.13 1.05 9.13
CA TYR A 79 16.19 -0.02 8.13
C TYR A 79 15.70 0.38 6.73
N ALA A 80 14.81 1.36 6.58
CA ALA A 80 14.26 1.80 5.29
C ALA A 80 15.28 2.48 4.34
N PRO A 81 16.35 3.17 4.80
CA PRO A 81 17.40 3.67 3.90
C PRO A 81 18.18 2.56 3.17
N GLN A 82 17.89 1.29 3.44
CA GLN A 82 18.48 0.13 2.80
C GLN A 82 17.54 -0.46 1.74
N VAL A 83 16.93 0.36 0.87
CA VAL A 83 16.60 -0.11 -0.47
C VAL A 83 17.92 -0.23 -1.22
N GLN A 84 18.72 -1.24 -0.87
CA GLN A 84 19.77 -1.71 -1.75
C GLN A 84 19.05 -2.08 -3.04
N THR A 85 19.35 -1.29 -4.08
CA THR A 85 19.07 -1.62 -5.47
C THR A 85 19.24 -3.12 -5.65
N LYS A 86 18.16 -3.82 -6.01
CA LYS A 86 18.25 -5.17 -6.55
C LYS A 86 19.23 -5.11 -7.73
N THR A 87 20.50 -5.46 -7.53
CA THR A 87 21.34 -5.92 -8.64
C THR A 87 20.84 -7.30 -8.98
N THR A 88 19.79 -7.36 -9.80
CA THR A 88 19.51 -8.56 -10.59
C THR A 88 20.64 -8.63 -11.63
N THR A 89 21.72 -9.30 -11.29
CA THR A 89 22.73 -9.70 -12.29
C THR A 89 22.03 -10.59 -13.32
N GLU A 90 22.16 -10.16 -14.58
CA GLU A 90 21.49 -10.67 -15.76
C GLU A 90 21.65 -12.19 -15.94
N GLY A 91 20.52 -12.88 -16.08
CA GLY A 91 20.43 -14.13 -16.83
C GLY A 91 19.57 -13.87 -18.05
N PRO A 92 19.96 -14.26 -19.27
CA PRO A 92 19.17 -13.99 -20.46
C PRO A 92 17.92 -14.88 -20.46
N THR A 93 16.76 -14.32 -20.12
CA THR A 93 15.46 -14.92 -20.45
C THR A 93 15.06 -14.47 -21.85
N THR A 94 15.36 -15.29 -22.85
CA THR A 94 14.81 -15.12 -24.20
C THR A 94 13.29 -15.35 -24.14
N ILE A 95 12.50 -14.27 -24.18
CA ILE A 95 11.07 -14.35 -24.47
C ILE A 95 10.93 -14.30 -26.00
N THR A 96 10.78 -15.46 -26.63
CA THR A 96 10.41 -15.54 -28.04
C THR A 96 8.91 -15.27 -28.16
N ASN A 97 8.54 -14.00 -28.39
CA ASN A 97 7.19 -13.68 -28.88
C ASN A 97 7.10 -14.10 -30.35
N SER A 98 6.70 -15.35 -30.58
CA SER A 98 6.26 -15.82 -31.89
C SER A 98 4.89 -15.23 -32.22
N LEU A 99 4.86 -13.98 -32.71
CA LEU A 99 3.68 -13.49 -33.43
C LEU A 99 3.57 -14.29 -34.72
N LYS A 100 2.65 -15.26 -34.78
CA LYS A 100 2.17 -15.79 -36.06
C LYS A 100 1.38 -14.68 -36.74
N PRO A 101 1.74 -14.26 -37.96
CA PRO A 101 0.86 -13.47 -38.80
C PRO A 101 -0.10 -14.44 -39.51
N ASP A 102 -1.40 -14.27 -39.34
CA ASP A 102 -2.37 -14.88 -40.26
C ASP A 102 -3.41 -13.85 -40.71
N SER A 103 -3.16 -13.35 -41.92
CA SER A 103 -4.11 -13.08 -43.00
C SER A 103 -5.44 -12.36 -42.69
N GLY A 104 -5.53 -11.09 -43.10
CA GLY A 104 -6.79 -10.40 -43.37
C GLY A 104 -6.54 -9.20 -44.29
N GLN A 105 -7.07 -9.25 -45.51
CA GLN A 105 -6.74 -8.41 -46.66
C GLN A 105 -7.01 -6.90 -46.48
N LYS A 106 -6.20 -6.10 -47.18
CA LYS A 106 -6.47 -4.69 -47.48
C LYS A 106 -7.78 -4.56 -48.26
N ILE A 107 -8.59 -3.58 -47.89
CA ILE A 107 -9.38 -2.81 -48.85
C ILE A 107 -9.45 -1.36 -48.40
N ASP A 108 -9.30 -0.52 -49.40
CA ASP A 108 -8.97 0.89 -49.40
C ASP A 108 -10.18 1.74 -49.79
N ASN A 109 -10.16 2.98 -49.29
CA ASN A 109 -10.89 4.17 -49.76
C ASN A 109 -12.40 4.31 -49.48
N GLY A 110 -12.72 5.36 -48.72
CA GLY A 110 -13.60 6.42 -49.22
C GLY A 110 -14.92 6.67 -48.49
N GLY A 111 -15.01 7.84 -47.85
CA GLY A 111 -16.25 8.64 -47.85
C GLY A 111 -17.19 8.47 -46.65
N LEU A 112 -16.94 9.25 -45.59
CA LEU A 112 -17.91 9.55 -44.55
C LEU A 112 -19.08 10.36 -45.16
N LYS A 113 -20.21 9.71 -45.46
CA LYS A 113 -21.47 10.40 -45.78
C LYS A 113 -22.20 10.72 -44.48
N ILE A 114 -22.23 12.01 -44.15
CA ILE A 114 -23.12 12.60 -43.15
C ILE A 114 -24.55 12.60 -43.71
N ASP A 115 -25.44 11.77 -43.17
CA ASP A 115 -26.87 11.85 -43.46
C ASP A 115 -27.55 12.66 -42.34
N SER A 116 -27.91 13.89 -42.69
CA SER A 116 -28.62 14.85 -41.87
C SER A 116 -30.10 14.47 -41.77
N GLY A 117 -30.56 14.18 -40.55
CA GLY A 117 -31.96 13.91 -40.25
C GLY A 117 -32.90 15.03 -40.70
N LYS A 118 -33.95 14.62 -41.41
CA LYS A 118 -35.08 15.48 -41.80
C LYS A 118 -36.39 14.82 -41.33
N LYS A 119 -36.95 15.33 -40.22
CA LYS A 119 -38.39 15.21 -39.91
C LYS A 119 -39.11 16.40 -40.55
N PRO A 120 -40.22 16.14 -41.26
CA PRO A 120 -41.52 16.71 -40.88
C PRO A 120 -42.65 15.68 -41.09
N ASN A 121 -43.82 15.69 -40.47
CA ASN A 121 -44.56 16.62 -39.62
C ASN A 121 -45.38 15.74 -38.66
#